data_AF-A0A0C1FG62-F1
#
_entry.id   AF-A0A0C1FG62-F1
#
_cell.length_a   1.000
_cell.length_b   1.000
_cell.length_c   1.000
_cell.angle_alpha   90.00
_cell.angle_beta   90.00
_cell.angle_gamma   90.00
#
_symmetry.space_group_name_H-M   'P 1'
#
loop_
_entity.id
_entity.type
_entity.pdbx_description
1 polymer ?
#
loop_
_entity_poly.entity_id
_entity_poly.type
_entity_poly.pdbx_seq_one_letter_code
_entity_poly.pdbx_strand_id
1 'polypeptide(L)' 'MGRLGVTEILVILAVVLLLFGGKKIPELMKGLGSGIKEFKNAAKDDSQPADKKEEETK' A
#
# COMPACT_ATOMS: atom_id res chain seq x y z
N MET A 1 10.23 29.22 9.19
CA MET A 1 10.26 28.09 8.25
C MET A 1 8.99 27.27 8.49
N GLY A 2 8.01 27.41 7.59
CA GLY A 2 6.68 26.83 7.73
C GLY A 2 6.74 25.31 7.62
N ARG A 3 6.36 24.63 8.70
CA ARG A 3 6.06 23.20 8.66
C ARG A 3 4.74 23.09 7.93
N LEU A 4 4.70 22.32 6.84
CA LEU A 4 3.45 22.01 6.14
C LEU A 4 2.44 21.55 7.20
N GLY A 5 1.43 22.38 7.45
CA GLY A 5 0.42 22.10 8.44
C GLY A 5 -0.46 20.95 7.97
N VAL A 6 -1.14 20.31 8.91
CA VAL A 6 -2.18 19.32 8.60
C VAL A 6 -3.19 19.90 7.60
N THR A 7 -3.47 21.20 7.70
CA THR A 7 -4.36 21.95 6.79
C THR A 7 -3.84 21.99 5.35
N GLU A 8 -2.57 22.37 5.09
CA GLU A 8 -2.04 22.34 3.72
C GLU A 8 -2.06 20.93 3.12
N ILE A 9 -1.72 19.90 3.91
CA ILE A 9 -1.76 18.51 3.44
C ILE A 9 -3.18 18.10 3.05
N LEU A 10 -4.19 18.48 3.84
CA LEU A 10 -5.60 18.23 3.53
C LEU A 10 -6.04 18.92 2.24
N VAL A 11 -5.65 20.17 2.02
CA VAL A 11 -5.98 20.91 0.79
C VAL A 11 -5.33 20.25 -0.43
N ILE A 12 -4.06 19.86 -0.33
CA ILE A 12 -3.37 19.14 -1.42
C ILE A 12 -4.06 17.81 -1.71
N LEU A 13 -4.40 17.03 -0.68
CA LEU A 13 -5.14 15.77 -0.84
C LEU A 13 -6.51 15.99 -1.51
N ALA A 14 -7.23 17.04 -1.12
CA ALA A 14 -8.51 17.39 -1.74
C ALA A 14 -8.37 17.71 -3.23
N VAL A 15 -7.35 18.48 -3.61
CA VAL A 15 -7.07 18.79 -5.03
C VAL A 15 -6.70 17.52 -5.81
N VAL A 16 -5.83 16.66 -5.27
CA VAL A 16 -5.48 15.38 -5.89
C VAL A 16 -6.71 14.49 -6.05
N LEU A 17 -7.58 14.41 -5.04
CA LEU A 17 -8.84 13.66 -5.12
C LEU A 17 -9.80 14.22 -6.16
N LEU A 18 -9.84 15.53 -6.38
CA LEU A 18 -10.64 16.17 -7.43
C LEU A 18 -10.11 15.85 -8.83
N LEU A 19 -8.80 15.86 -9.03
CA LEU A 19 -8.17 15.59 -10.33
C LEU A 19 -8.23 14.11 -10.71
N PHE A 20 -7.91 13.22 -9.76
CA PHE A 20 -7.85 11.78 -10.02
C PHE A 20 -9.18 11.07 -9.72
N GLY A 21 -10.06 11.68 -8.93
CA GLY A 21 -11.28 11.05 -8.43
C GLY A 21 -11.01 10.11 -7.24
N GLY A 22 -11.92 10.09 -6.26
CA GLY A 22 -11.79 9.25 -5.06
C GLY A 22 -11.72 7.74 -5.33
N LYS A 23 -12.11 7.28 -6.53
CA LYS A 23 -12.06 5.87 -6.93
C LYS A 23 -10.69 5.40 -7.43
N LYS A 24 -9.86 6.30 -7.97
CA LYS A 24 -8.55 5.91 -8.54
C LYS A 24 -7.50 5.64 -7.47
N ILE A 25 -7.53 6.36 -6.35
CA ILE A 25 -6.62 6.13 -5.21
C ILE A 25 -6.70 4.67 -4.69
N PRO A 26 -7.87 4.12 -4.33
CA PRO A 26 -7.97 2.74 -3.83
C PRO A 26 -7.65 1.70 -4.91
N GLU A 27 -7.97 1.98 -6.18
CA GLU A 27 -7.63 1.10 -7.31
C GLU A 27 -6.11 0.99 -7.50
N LEU A 28 -5.40 2.13 -7.48
CA LEU A 28 -3.94 2.19 -7.53
C LEU A 28 -3.29 1.54 -6.30
N MET A 29 -3.81 1.79 -5.10
CA MET A 29 -3.34 1.15 -3.87
C MET A 29 -3.52 -0.36 -3.91
N LYS A 30 -4.64 -0.86 -4.44
CA LYS A 30 -4.90 -2.29 -4.58
C LYS A 30 -3.93 -2.93 -5.58
N GLY A 31 -3.68 -2.30 -6.73
CA GLY A 31 -2.70 -2.78 -7.70
C GLY A 31 -1.28 -2.78 -7.15
N LEU A 32 -0.84 -1.67 -6.56
CA LEU A 32 0.49 -1.55 -5.95
C LEU A 32 0.67 -2.52 -4.78
N GLY A 33 -0.35 -2.65 -3.92
CA GLY A 33 -0.34 -3.54 -2.75
C GLY A 33 -0.21 -5.01 -3.13
N SER A 34 -0.93 -5.45 -4.17
CA SER A 34 -0.79 -6.81 -4.70
C SER A 34 0.61 -7.04 -5.26
N GLY A 35 1.16 -6.11 -6.05
CA GLY A 35 2.51 -6.23 -6.61
C GLY A 35 3.60 -6.26 -5.53
N ILE A 36 3.51 -5.41 -4.49
CA ILE A 36 4.43 -5.45 -3.35
C ILE A 36 4.30 -6.76 -2.58
N LYS A 37 3.08 -7.29 -2.41
CA LYS A 37 2.84 -8.57 -1.73
C LYS A 37 3.48 -9.74 -2.48
N GLU A 38 3.28 -9.80 -3.80
CA GLU A 38 3.90 -10.82 -4.66
C GLU A 38 5.41 -10.70 -4.67
N PHE A 39 5.95 -9.48 -4.80
CA PHE A 39 7.38 -9.23 -4.72
C PHE A 39 7.99 -9.68 -3.38
N LYS A 40 7.32 -9.38 -2.27
CA LYS A 40 7.76 -9.81 -0.93
C LYS A 40 7.70 -11.32 -0.76
N ASN A 41 6.69 -11.98 -1.33
CA ASN A 41 6.57 -13.44 -1.29
C ASN A 41 7.69 -14.11 -2.09
N ALA A 42 7.94 -13.66 -3.32
CA ALA A 42 9.02 -14.17 -4.15
C ALA A 42 10.40 -13.93 -3.52
N ALA A 43 10.64 -12.73 -2.98
CA ALA A 43 11.90 -12.40 -2.30
C ALA A 43 12.13 -13.20 -1.01
N LYS A 44 11.05 -13.64 -0.33
CA LYS A 44 11.14 -14.52 0.84
C LYS A 44 11.44 -15.97 0.46
N ASP A 45 10.85 -16.46 -0.64
CA ASP A 45 11.08 -17.83 -1.14
C ASP A 45 12.54 -18.04 -1.55
N ASP A 46 13.18 -17.02 -2.12
CA ASP A 46 14.60 -17.05 -2.51
C ASP A 46 15.57 -16.97 -1.29
N SER A 47 15.09 -16.54 -0.11
CA SER A 47 15.93 -16.22 1.06
C SER A 47 15.81 -17.19 2.25
N GLN A 48 15.00 -18.25 2.18
CA GLN A 48 14.84 -19.19 3.31
C GLN A 48 14.41 -20.60 2.86
N PRO A 49 15.20 -21.67 3.08
CA PRO A 49 14.65 -23.01 3.12
C PRO A 49 13.96 -23.22 4.48
N ALA A 50 12.64 -23.34 4.42
CA ALA A 50 11.75 -23.80 5.49
C ALA A 50 11.72 -22.99 6.81
N ASP A 51 10.64 -22.22 7.00
CA ASP A 51 9.96 -22.23 8.30
C ASP A 51 8.46 -22.55 8.13
N LYS A 52 8.03 -23.41 9.03
CA LYS A 52 6.80 -24.21 9.16
C LYS A 52 5.52 -23.32 9.26
N LYS A 53 4.36 -23.75 8.70
CA LYS A 53 3.17 -24.34 9.40
C LYS A 53 2.71 -23.50 10.61
N GLU A 54 1.45 -23.17 10.92
CA GLU A 54 0.06 -23.64 10.71
C GLU A 54 -0.83 -22.40 11.05
N GLU A 55 -2.06 -22.21 10.57
CA GLU A 55 -3.28 -22.92 11.01
C GLU A 55 -4.38 -22.81 9.95
N GLU A 56 -4.78 -23.98 9.44
CA GLU A 56 -6.18 -24.31 9.18
C GLU A 56 -6.58 -25.32 10.27
N THR A 57 -7.82 -25.23 10.74
CA THR A 57 -8.57 -26.23 11.55
C THR A 57 -8.59 -26.06 13.09
N LYS A 58 -9.62 -25.36 13.58
CA LYS A 58 -10.71 -25.96 14.37
C LYS A 58 -11.98 -25.10 14.32
#